data_AF-A0A7C7HPG0-F1
#
_entry.id   AF-A0A7C7HPG0-F1
#
_cell.length_a   1.000
_cell.length_b   1.000
_cell.length_c   1.000
_cell.angle_alpha   90.00
_cell.angle_beta   90.00
_cell.angle_gamma   90.00
#
_symmetry.space_group_name_H-M   'P 1'
#
loop_
_entity.id
_entity.type
_entity.pdbx_description
1 polymer ?
#
loop_
_entity_poly.entity_id
_entity_poly.type
_entity_poly.pdbx_seq_one_letter_code
_entity_poly.pdbx_strand_id
1 'polypeptide(L)'
;MTTRTEPYQFPPLEEATVDGLLAIGGDLSSERLLAAYRKGIFPWYNPGQPILWWSPDPRTVLYPSRLRISRSLRKALRHSHFHITTDTAFDRVIVECAESKRDGTVASTWITTDMRSAYLNLYRLGYAHSVETWQHNRLVGGLYGVAIGGIFFGESMFSVTRDASKAALAGLVSQLLQLEFRLIDCQLPSTHLFSLGAQSIPRMEFVEELQLGINSKQMSIPWELAIDAGDLA
;
A
#
# COMPACT_ATOMS: atom_id res chain seq x y z
N MET A 1 15.31 20.80 31.55
CA MET A 1 14.93 20.42 30.17
C MET A 1 14.84 18.91 30.13
N THR A 2 13.65 18.38 30.37
CA THR A 2 13.37 16.94 30.40
C THR A 2 13.36 16.43 28.96
N THR A 3 14.32 15.57 28.64
CA THR A 3 14.40 14.78 27.41
C THR A 3 13.09 14.00 27.22
N ARG A 4 12.31 14.35 26.20
CA ARG A 4 11.16 13.54 25.75
C ARG A 4 11.70 12.16 25.39
N THR A 5 11.31 11.14 26.14
CA THR A 5 11.41 9.73 25.76
C THR A 5 10.68 9.56 24.42
N GLU A 6 11.41 9.17 23.37
CA GLU A 6 10.90 8.90 22.02
C GLU A 6 9.64 8.02 22.09
N PRO A 7 8.43 8.54 21.78
CA PRO A 7 7.23 7.73 21.86
C PRO A 7 7.25 6.73 20.69
N TYR A 8 6.94 5.46 20.98
CA TYR A 8 6.82 4.34 20.02
C TYR A 8 8.14 3.72 19.52
N GLN A 9 8.93 3.18 20.46
CA GLN A 9 10.09 2.34 20.12
C GLN A 9 9.68 0.94 19.63
N PHE A 10 10.33 0.49 18.56
CA PHE A 10 10.32 -0.88 18.06
C PHE A 10 11.70 -1.52 18.28
N PRO A 11 11.78 -2.85 18.47
CA PRO A 11 13.06 -3.55 18.54
C PRO A 11 13.90 -3.35 17.27
N PRO A 12 15.23 -3.52 17.34
CA PRO A 12 16.10 -3.60 16.17
C PRO A 12 15.59 -4.66 15.17
N LEU A 13 15.68 -4.38 13.86
CA LEU A 13 15.12 -5.27 12.83
C LEU A 13 15.83 -6.63 12.78
N GLU A 14 17.07 -6.68 13.26
CA GLU A 14 17.90 -7.89 13.40
C GLU A 14 17.29 -8.90 14.37
N GLU A 15 16.42 -8.46 15.27
CA GLU A 15 15.71 -9.33 16.22
C GLU A 15 14.45 -9.98 15.61
N ALA A 16 14.06 -9.62 14.38
CA ALA A 16 12.92 -10.26 13.74
C ALA A 16 13.20 -11.75 13.49
N THR A 17 12.15 -12.57 13.57
CA THR A 17 12.22 -13.99 13.18
C THR A 17 12.59 -14.17 11.71
N VAL A 18 12.89 -15.41 11.29
CA VAL A 18 13.16 -15.75 9.89
C VAL A 18 12.02 -15.31 8.95
N ASP A 19 10.77 -15.40 9.42
CA ASP A 19 9.59 -14.97 8.66
C ASP A 19 9.31 -13.46 8.79
N GLY A 20 10.08 -12.75 9.62
CA GLY A 20 10.00 -11.30 9.81
C GLY A 20 9.13 -10.83 10.98
N LEU A 21 8.61 -11.69 11.84
CA LEU A 21 7.87 -11.25 13.03
C LEU A 21 8.82 -10.53 13.99
N LEU A 22 8.51 -9.29 14.36
CA LEU A 22 9.39 -8.43 15.16
C LEU A 22 8.85 -8.13 16.56
N ALA A 23 7.55 -7.83 16.68
CA ALA A 23 6.96 -7.43 17.94
C ALA A 23 5.47 -7.82 18.04
N ILE A 24 4.97 -7.87 19.28
CA ILE A 24 3.59 -8.25 19.63
C ILE A 24 2.99 -7.19 20.55
N GLY A 25 1.74 -6.79 20.29
CA GLY A 25 0.96 -5.89 21.12
C GLY A 25 1.08 -4.41 20.74
N GLY A 26 0.80 -3.53 21.71
CA GLY A 26 0.68 -2.09 21.48
C GLY A 26 -0.73 -1.68 21.05
N ASP A 27 -0.80 -0.76 20.10
CA ASP A 27 -2.04 -0.12 19.62
C ASP A 27 -1.88 0.23 18.13
N LEU A 28 -2.94 0.73 17.49
CA LEU A 28 -2.90 1.22 16.10
C LEU A 28 -3.02 2.75 16.05
N SER A 29 -2.45 3.47 17.02
CA SER A 29 -2.38 4.93 16.98
C SER A 29 -1.62 5.38 15.73
N SER A 30 -2.03 6.51 15.15
CA SER A 30 -1.43 7.05 13.94
C SER A 30 0.07 7.28 14.12
N GLU A 31 0.50 7.76 15.29
CA GLU A 31 1.89 7.99 15.64
C GLU A 31 2.70 6.69 15.66
N ARG A 32 2.17 5.60 16.25
CA ARG A 32 2.86 4.30 16.26
C ARG A 32 2.96 3.70 14.86
N LEU A 33 1.89 3.75 14.07
CA LEU A 33 1.90 3.26 12.69
C LEU A 33 2.94 4.02 11.86
N LEU A 34 2.94 5.34 11.95
CA LEU A 34 3.90 6.20 11.26
C LEU A 34 5.35 5.95 11.71
N ALA A 35 5.57 5.64 12.99
CA ALA A 35 6.88 5.21 13.50
C ALA A 35 7.29 3.84 12.96
N ALA A 36 6.36 2.90 12.85
CA ALA A 36 6.59 1.57 12.29
C ALA A 36 6.99 1.65 10.81
N TYR A 37 6.19 2.33 9.97
CA TYR A 37 6.49 2.46 8.53
C TYR A 37 7.84 3.12 8.25
N ARG A 38 8.23 4.14 9.04
CA ARG A 38 9.54 4.80 8.93
C ARG A 38 10.73 3.87 9.24
N LYS A 39 10.48 2.75 9.90
CA LYS A 39 11.44 1.68 10.19
C LYS A 39 11.25 0.45 9.30
N GLY A 40 10.34 0.49 8.33
CA GLY A 40 10.06 -0.65 7.45
C GLY A 40 9.18 -1.72 8.10
N ILE A 41 8.45 -1.37 9.15
CA ILE A 41 7.62 -2.28 9.94
C ILE A 41 6.15 -2.03 9.60
N PHE A 42 5.35 -3.09 9.47
CA PHE A 42 3.90 -2.98 9.25
C PHE A 42 3.11 -3.93 10.17
N PRO A 43 1.88 -3.55 10.56
CA PRO A 43 1.01 -4.43 11.35
C PRO A 43 0.33 -5.46 10.44
N TRP A 44 0.28 -6.72 10.86
CA TRP A 44 -0.49 -7.74 10.15
C TRP A 44 -0.90 -8.89 11.09
N TYR A 45 -2.20 -9.05 11.32
CA TYR A 45 -2.73 -10.05 12.25
C TYR A 45 -4.16 -10.44 11.87
N ASN A 46 -4.59 -11.64 12.26
CA ASN A 46 -5.95 -12.13 12.00
C ASN A 46 -6.90 -11.76 13.16
N PRO A 47 -8.23 -11.75 12.91
CA PRO A 47 -9.21 -11.61 13.98
C PRO A 47 -8.95 -12.56 15.16
N GLY A 48 -8.95 -12.03 16.38
CA GLY A 48 -8.68 -12.79 17.60
C GLY A 48 -7.19 -12.94 17.97
N GLN A 49 -6.27 -12.50 17.12
CA GLN A 49 -4.84 -12.41 17.45
C GLN A 49 -4.51 -11.03 18.06
N PRO A 50 -3.47 -10.92 18.91
CA PRO A 50 -2.91 -9.62 19.26
C PRO A 50 -2.33 -8.95 18.01
N ILE A 51 -2.10 -7.64 18.08
CA ILE A 51 -1.38 -6.91 17.02
C ILE A 51 0.01 -7.53 16.86
N LEU A 52 0.38 -7.87 15.63
CA LEU A 52 1.70 -8.38 15.27
C LEU A 52 2.37 -7.42 14.30
N TRP A 53 3.66 -7.15 14.50
CA TRP A 53 4.44 -6.21 13.72
C TRP A 53 5.54 -6.95 12.95
N TRP A 54 5.66 -6.70 11.66
CA TRP A 54 6.46 -7.49 10.74
C TRP A 54 7.48 -6.66 9.96
N SER A 55 8.63 -7.26 9.68
CA SER A 55 9.67 -6.77 8.77
C SER A 55 10.38 -7.96 8.10
N PRO A 56 9.76 -8.59 7.07
CA PRO A 56 10.28 -9.78 6.39
C PRO A 56 11.62 -9.54 5.68
N ASP A 57 12.36 -10.64 5.50
CA ASP A 57 13.57 -10.74 4.70
C ASP A 57 13.49 -12.00 3.81
N PRO A 58 13.42 -11.86 2.48
CA PRO A 58 13.51 -10.63 1.70
C PRO A 58 12.23 -9.78 1.75
N ARG A 59 12.35 -8.50 1.37
CA ARG A 59 11.24 -7.55 1.22
C ARG A 59 10.86 -7.39 -0.25
N THR A 60 9.58 -7.48 -0.59
CA THR A 60 9.11 -7.28 -1.97
C THR A 60 8.81 -5.81 -2.25
N VAL A 61 9.35 -5.31 -3.36
CA VAL A 61 9.24 -3.91 -3.77
C VAL A 61 8.91 -3.77 -5.25
N LEU A 62 8.32 -2.66 -5.65
CA LEU A 62 8.13 -2.27 -7.05
C LEU A 62 8.65 -0.84 -7.24
N TYR A 63 9.65 -0.68 -8.10
CA TYR A 63 10.07 0.65 -8.55
C TYR A 63 9.04 1.16 -9.57
N PRO A 64 8.49 2.38 -9.42
CA PRO A 64 7.46 2.89 -10.34
C PRO A 64 7.89 2.80 -11.82
N SER A 65 9.15 3.11 -12.12
CA SER A 65 9.72 3.04 -13.48
C SER A 65 9.85 1.61 -14.06
N ARG A 66 9.68 0.58 -13.23
CA ARG A 66 9.79 -0.84 -13.63
C ARG A 66 8.44 -1.54 -13.76
N LEU A 67 7.32 -0.81 -13.64
CA LEU A 67 5.99 -1.39 -13.86
C LEU A 67 5.91 -2.02 -15.25
N ARG A 68 5.52 -3.30 -15.30
CA ARG A 68 5.34 -4.05 -16.54
C ARG A 68 3.87 -4.04 -16.95
N ILE A 69 3.55 -3.23 -17.96
CA ILE A 69 2.25 -3.25 -18.62
C ILE A 69 2.26 -4.26 -19.76
N SER A 70 1.70 -5.44 -19.50
CA SER A 70 1.56 -6.50 -20.50
C SER A 70 0.69 -6.08 -21.69
N ARG A 71 0.79 -6.79 -22.82
CA ARG A 71 -0.05 -6.52 -24.00
C ARG A 71 -1.55 -6.63 -23.70
N SER A 72 -1.95 -7.59 -22.86
CA SER A 72 -3.35 -7.78 -22.47
C SER A 72 -3.84 -6.67 -21.53
N LEU A 73 -3.02 -6.25 -20.56
CA LEU A 73 -3.36 -5.14 -19.68
C LEU A 73 -3.50 -3.84 -20.47
N ARG A 74 -2.54 -3.55 -21.36
CA ARG A 74 -2.60 -2.41 -22.29
C ARG A 74 -3.88 -2.39 -23.13
N LYS A 75 -4.34 -3.56 -23.59
CA LYS A 75 -5.63 -3.69 -24.29
C LYS A 75 -6.81 -3.38 -23.35
N ALA A 76 -6.80 -3.91 -22.12
CA ALA A 76 -7.84 -3.64 -21.14
C ALA A 76 -7.94 -2.14 -20.80
N LEU A 77 -6.80 -1.47 -20.56
CA LEU A 77 -6.74 -0.03 -20.28
C LEU A 77 -7.43 0.81 -21.37
N ARG A 78 -7.22 0.49 -22.66
CA ARG A 78 -7.86 1.21 -23.78
C ARG A 78 -9.36 0.96 -23.96
N HIS A 79 -9.83 -0.25 -23.67
CA HIS A 79 -11.16 -0.70 -24.12
C HIS A 79 -12.16 -0.92 -22.98
N SER A 80 -11.70 -1.02 -21.74
CA SER A 80 -12.61 -1.26 -20.61
C SER A 80 -13.37 0.00 -20.17
N HIS A 81 -13.05 1.18 -20.72
CA HIS A 81 -13.61 2.47 -20.30
C HIS A 81 -13.49 2.67 -18.78
N PHE A 82 -12.32 2.33 -18.25
CA PHE A 82 -12.01 2.58 -16.85
C PHE A 82 -11.65 4.05 -16.65
N HIS A 83 -12.19 4.65 -15.61
CA HIS A 83 -11.81 5.96 -15.11
C HIS A 83 -11.08 5.77 -13.78
N ILE A 84 -9.93 6.41 -13.61
CA ILE A 84 -9.09 6.26 -12.42
C ILE A 84 -9.08 7.57 -11.66
N THR A 85 -9.35 7.50 -10.36
CA THR A 85 -9.26 8.65 -9.46
C THR A 85 -8.42 8.33 -8.23
N THR A 86 -8.08 9.36 -7.46
CA THR A 86 -7.44 9.19 -6.14
C THR A 86 -8.20 9.93 -5.06
N ASP A 87 -8.18 9.39 -3.84
CA ASP A 87 -8.73 9.98 -2.62
C ASP A 87 -10.20 10.40 -2.69
N THR A 88 -10.98 9.88 -3.66
CA THR A 88 -12.40 10.22 -3.82
C THR A 88 -13.32 9.30 -3.02
N ALA A 89 -12.85 8.09 -2.68
CA ALA A 89 -13.66 7.05 -2.03
C ALA A 89 -12.84 6.10 -1.15
N PHE A 90 -11.91 6.63 -0.36
CA PHE A 90 -11.00 5.83 0.49
C PHE A 90 -11.75 4.85 1.40
N ASP A 91 -12.85 5.30 2.01
CA ASP A 91 -13.72 4.50 2.88
C ASP A 91 -14.33 3.30 2.15
N ARG A 92 -14.71 3.47 0.89
CA ARG A 92 -15.24 2.40 0.05
C ARG A 92 -14.14 1.44 -0.39
N VAL A 93 -12.97 1.96 -0.76
CA VAL A 93 -11.82 1.12 -1.17
C VAL A 93 -11.39 0.20 -0.03
N ILE A 94 -11.28 0.71 1.21
CA ILE A 94 -10.85 -0.13 2.33
C ILE A 94 -11.91 -1.17 2.72
N VAL A 95 -13.20 -0.86 2.57
CA VAL A 95 -14.30 -1.83 2.72
C VAL A 95 -14.17 -2.96 1.70
N GLU A 96 -14.06 -2.60 0.42
CA GLU A 96 -13.97 -3.58 -0.67
C GLU A 96 -12.71 -4.46 -0.54
N CYS A 97 -11.57 -3.90 -0.10
CA CYS A 97 -10.39 -4.68 0.23
C CYS A 97 -10.63 -5.67 1.38
N ALA A 98 -11.41 -5.28 2.40
CA ALA A 98 -11.75 -6.15 3.52
C ALA A 98 -12.71 -7.28 3.15
N GLU A 99 -13.58 -7.05 2.16
CA GLU A 99 -14.63 -7.97 1.72
C GLU A 99 -14.28 -8.77 0.46
N SER A 100 -13.17 -8.41 -0.23
CA SER A 100 -12.75 -9.04 -1.47
C SER A 100 -12.53 -10.53 -1.29
N LYS A 101 -13.27 -11.33 -2.07
CA LYS A 101 -13.11 -12.78 -2.11
C LYS A 101 -11.72 -13.14 -2.65
N ARG A 102 -10.99 -13.98 -1.92
CA ARG A 102 -9.81 -14.69 -2.44
C ARG A 102 -10.26 -16.13 -2.68
N ASP A 103 -10.07 -16.62 -3.91
CA ASP A 103 -10.43 -18.00 -4.31
C ASP A 103 -11.92 -18.38 -4.13
N GLY A 104 -12.82 -17.44 -4.41
CA GLY A 104 -14.27 -17.71 -4.42
C GLY A 104 -14.93 -17.80 -3.04
N THR A 105 -14.16 -17.73 -1.95
CA THR A 105 -14.65 -17.66 -0.58
C THR A 105 -14.37 -16.27 0.01
N VAL A 106 -15.27 -15.79 0.89
CA VAL A 106 -14.95 -14.64 1.75
C VAL A 106 -14.04 -15.20 2.84
N ALA A 107 -12.74 -15.26 2.57
CA ALA A 107 -11.77 -15.48 3.63
C ALA A 107 -11.82 -14.26 4.55
N SER A 108 -11.88 -14.47 5.87
CA SER A 108 -11.69 -13.39 6.84
C SER A 108 -10.37 -12.70 6.51
N THR A 109 -10.43 -11.47 6.01
CA THR A 109 -9.23 -10.69 5.75
C THR A 109 -8.64 -10.21 7.08
N TRP A 110 -7.35 -9.88 7.07
CA TRP A 110 -6.67 -9.24 8.20
C TRP A 110 -7.15 -7.80 8.45
N ILE A 111 -8.01 -7.26 7.57
CA ILE A 111 -8.54 -5.89 7.64
C ILE A 111 -9.73 -5.86 8.59
N THR A 112 -9.42 -5.92 9.89
CA THR A 112 -10.40 -5.81 10.98
C THR A 112 -10.99 -4.40 11.08
N THR A 113 -12.04 -4.23 11.89
CA THR A 113 -12.62 -2.90 12.19
C THR A 113 -11.59 -1.92 12.74
N ASP A 114 -10.66 -2.39 13.58
CA ASP A 114 -9.61 -1.56 14.16
C ASP A 114 -8.60 -1.11 13.11
N MET A 115 -8.17 -2.03 12.23
CA MET A 115 -7.31 -1.70 11.09
C MET A 115 -8.00 -0.67 10.19
N ARG A 116 -9.26 -0.88 9.82
CA ARG A 116 -10.02 0.09 9.02
C ARG A 116 -10.05 1.48 9.64
N SER A 117 -10.32 1.55 10.94
CA SER A 117 -10.36 2.81 11.69
C SER A 117 -8.99 3.48 11.71
N ALA A 118 -7.92 2.72 11.86
CA ALA A 118 -6.55 3.23 11.89
C ALA A 118 -6.12 3.84 10.54
N TYR A 119 -6.36 3.16 9.42
CA TYR A 119 -6.04 3.72 8.10
C TYR A 119 -6.96 4.87 7.69
N LEU A 120 -8.23 4.88 8.11
CA LEU A 120 -9.10 6.05 7.94
C LEU A 120 -8.56 7.27 8.69
N ASN A 121 -7.99 7.07 9.88
CA ASN A 121 -7.33 8.16 10.61
C ASN A 121 -6.05 8.62 9.88
N LEU A 122 -5.24 7.70 9.35
CA LEU A 122 -4.09 8.08 8.51
C LEU A 122 -4.50 8.82 7.24
N TYR A 123 -5.62 8.45 6.61
CA TYR A 123 -6.17 9.17 5.46
C TYR A 123 -6.56 10.60 5.84
N ARG A 124 -7.27 10.79 6.95
CA ARG A 124 -7.63 12.13 7.48
C ARG A 124 -6.42 12.99 7.81
N LEU A 125 -5.30 12.37 8.20
CA LEU A 125 -4.03 13.03 8.46
C LEU A 125 -3.19 13.29 7.21
N GLY A 126 -3.65 12.86 6.02
CA GLY A 126 -2.95 13.03 4.75
C GLY A 126 -1.78 12.08 4.53
N TYR A 127 -1.78 10.93 5.20
CA TYR A 127 -0.75 9.89 5.06
C TYR A 127 -1.23 8.66 4.31
N ALA A 128 -2.52 8.29 4.41
CA ALA A 128 -3.05 7.18 3.62
C ALA A 128 -3.77 7.73 2.39
N HIS A 129 -3.65 7.02 1.28
CA HIS A 129 -4.25 7.40 0.00
C HIS A 129 -4.88 6.20 -0.69
N SER A 130 -5.92 6.45 -1.47
CA SER A 130 -6.58 5.43 -2.28
C SER A 130 -6.48 5.77 -3.76
N VAL A 131 -6.49 4.71 -4.57
CA VAL A 131 -6.65 4.79 -6.02
C VAL A 131 -7.87 3.97 -6.38
N GLU A 132 -8.84 4.62 -7.01
CA GLU A 132 -10.10 4.03 -7.42
C GLU A 132 -10.10 3.71 -8.91
N THR A 133 -10.68 2.58 -9.29
CA THR A 133 -11.03 2.28 -10.69
C THR A 133 -12.53 2.19 -10.84
N TRP A 134 -13.08 3.11 -11.63
CA TRP A 134 -14.49 3.24 -11.93
C TRP A 134 -14.82 2.68 -13.30
N GLN A 135 -15.99 2.08 -13.43
CA GLN A 135 -16.56 1.68 -14.72
C GLN A 135 -18.07 1.92 -14.68
N HIS A 136 -18.59 2.76 -15.59
CA HIS A 136 -20.01 3.14 -15.61
C HIS A 136 -20.48 3.66 -14.22
N ASN A 137 -19.71 4.56 -13.62
CA ASN A 137 -19.94 5.15 -12.27
C ASN A 137 -19.97 4.13 -11.11
N ARG A 138 -19.53 2.89 -11.33
CA ARG A 138 -19.38 1.89 -10.27
C ARG A 138 -17.91 1.71 -9.93
N LEU A 139 -17.60 1.62 -8.64
CA LEU A 139 -16.27 1.26 -8.16
C LEU A 139 -16.06 -0.23 -8.45
N VAL A 140 -15.13 -0.56 -9.33
CA VAL A 140 -14.91 -1.95 -9.80
C VAL A 140 -13.52 -2.49 -9.48
N GLY A 141 -12.66 -1.68 -8.87
CA GLY A 141 -11.37 -2.07 -8.36
C GLY A 141 -10.69 -0.88 -7.69
N GLY A 142 -9.58 -1.16 -7.03
CA GLY A 142 -8.82 -0.11 -6.36
C GLY A 142 -7.74 -0.67 -5.46
N LEU A 143 -6.97 0.23 -4.89
CA LEU A 143 -5.96 -0.07 -3.88
C LEU A 143 -5.87 1.09 -2.90
N TYR A 144 -5.32 0.82 -1.72
CA TYR A 144 -4.93 1.88 -0.79
C TYR A 144 -3.55 1.60 -0.22
N GLY A 145 -2.92 2.65 0.28
CA GLY A 145 -1.61 2.56 0.90
C GLY A 145 -1.28 3.78 1.76
N VAL A 146 -0.09 3.78 2.35
CA VAL A 146 0.45 4.90 3.12
C VAL A 146 1.57 5.56 2.33
N ALA A 147 1.60 6.89 2.23
CA ALA A 147 2.64 7.66 1.60
C ALA A 147 3.47 8.42 2.65
N ILE A 148 4.77 8.14 2.71
CA ILE A 148 5.70 8.85 3.60
C ILE A 148 6.90 9.28 2.77
N GLY A 149 7.09 10.60 2.63
CA GLY A 149 8.08 11.16 1.71
C GLY A 149 7.88 10.60 0.30
N GLY A 150 8.92 9.99 -0.26
CA GLY A 150 8.91 9.35 -1.58
C GLY A 150 8.67 7.84 -1.56
N ILE A 151 8.10 7.27 -0.49
CA ILE A 151 7.79 5.84 -0.38
C ILE A 151 6.28 5.66 -0.27
N PHE A 152 5.73 4.75 -1.07
CA PHE A 152 4.33 4.32 -0.99
C PHE A 152 4.27 2.89 -0.47
N PHE A 153 3.68 2.67 0.69
CA PHE A 153 3.45 1.36 1.30
C PHE A 153 2.10 0.84 0.84
N GLY A 154 2.07 -0.08 -0.12
CA GLY A 154 0.83 -0.63 -0.66
C GLY A 154 0.20 -1.60 0.34
N GLU A 155 -0.99 -1.33 0.85
CA GLU A 155 -1.60 -2.14 1.91
C GLU A 155 -2.45 -3.27 1.33
N SER A 156 -3.39 -2.91 0.45
CA SER A 156 -4.26 -3.89 -0.17
C SER A 156 -4.85 -3.38 -1.46
N MET A 157 -5.38 -4.31 -2.25
CA MET A 157 -6.09 -4.05 -3.49
C MET A 157 -7.24 -5.03 -3.68
N PHE A 158 -8.25 -4.62 -4.42
CA PHE A 158 -9.40 -5.45 -4.79
C PHE A 158 -9.75 -5.26 -6.27
N SER A 159 -10.44 -6.26 -6.83
CA SER A 159 -10.89 -6.23 -8.23
C SER A 159 -12.24 -6.95 -8.33
N VAL A 160 -13.29 -6.19 -8.64
CA VAL A 160 -14.62 -6.73 -8.97
C VAL A 160 -14.69 -7.08 -10.46
N THR A 161 -14.15 -6.20 -11.31
CA THR A 161 -14.01 -6.43 -12.74
C THR A 161 -12.58 -6.85 -13.06
N ARG A 162 -12.41 -7.74 -14.05
CA ARG A 162 -11.10 -8.18 -14.53
C ARG A 162 -10.22 -6.96 -14.88
N ASP A 163 -8.95 -7.03 -14.46
CA ASP A 163 -7.91 -6.02 -14.70
C ASP A 163 -8.15 -4.66 -14.02
N ALA A 164 -9.21 -4.48 -13.23
CA ALA A 164 -9.49 -3.22 -12.54
C ALA A 164 -8.41 -2.88 -11.48
N SER A 165 -7.98 -3.82 -10.64
CA SER A 165 -6.87 -3.56 -9.69
C SER A 165 -5.55 -3.24 -10.39
N LYS A 166 -5.30 -3.83 -11.57
CA LYS A 166 -4.11 -3.54 -12.38
C LYS A 166 -4.18 -2.14 -13.00
N ALA A 167 -5.38 -1.68 -13.37
CA ALA A 167 -5.62 -0.31 -13.82
C ALA A 167 -5.37 0.68 -12.68
N ALA A 168 -5.86 0.39 -11.47
CA ALA A 168 -5.55 1.19 -10.27
C ALA A 168 -4.03 1.27 -10.03
N LEU A 169 -3.30 0.15 -10.12
CA LEU A 169 -1.85 0.16 -9.99
C LEU A 169 -1.14 0.97 -11.09
N ALA A 170 -1.62 0.90 -12.33
CA ALA A 170 -1.07 1.72 -13.41
C ALA A 170 -1.29 3.22 -13.17
N GLY A 171 -2.48 3.60 -12.67
CA GLY A 171 -2.79 4.96 -12.26
C GLY A 171 -1.93 5.44 -11.09
N LEU A 172 -1.78 4.61 -10.05
CA LEU A 172 -0.85 4.85 -8.95
C LEU A 172 0.54 5.17 -9.49
N VAL A 173 1.10 4.26 -10.31
CA VAL A 173 2.46 4.42 -10.84
C VAL A 173 2.61 5.69 -11.68
N SER A 174 1.61 6.04 -12.49
CA SER A 174 1.62 7.28 -13.26
C SER A 174 1.74 8.51 -12.35
N GLN A 175 0.95 8.56 -11.28
CA GLN A 175 1.03 9.63 -10.29
C GLN A 175 2.35 9.62 -9.52
N LEU A 176 2.80 8.45 -9.05
CA LEU A 176 4.06 8.31 -8.32
C LEU A 176 5.27 8.76 -9.14
N LEU A 177 5.27 8.52 -10.45
CA LEU A 177 6.31 9.01 -11.36
C LEU A 177 6.30 10.55 -11.46
N GLN A 178 5.14 11.18 -11.53
CA GLN A 178 5.00 12.64 -11.55
C GLN A 178 5.45 13.28 -10.22
N LEU A 179 5.21 12.57 -9.12
CA LEU A 179 5.58 12.99 -7.77
C LEU A 179 6.99 12.56 -7.34
N GLU A 180 7.75 11.96 -8.26
CA GLU A 180 9.12 11.50 -8.03
C GLU A 180 9.27 10.52 -6.84
N PHE A 181 8.24 9.70 -6.61
CA PHE A 181 8.32 8.63 -5.63
C PHE A 181 9.36 7.59 -6.06
N ARG A 182 10.11 7.12 -5.08
CA ARG A 182 11.21 6.18 -5.25
C ARG A 182 10.72 4.76 -5.41
N LEU A 183 9.79 4.35 -4.55
CA LEU A 183 9.50 2.95 -4.32
C LEU A 183 8.06 2.74 -3.88
N ILE A 184 7.49 1.62 -4.34
CA ILE A 184 6.31 1.01 -3.75
C ILE A 184 6.79 -0.17 -2.91
N ASP A 185 6.55 -0.15 -1.60
CA ASP A 185 6.71 -1.32 -0.72
C ASP A 185 5.48 -2.22 -0.90
N CYS A 186 5.72 -3.46 -1.31
CA CYS A 186 4.70 -4.48 -1.51
C CYS A 186 4.73 -5.55 -0.41
N GLN A 187 5.58 -5.38 0.60
CA GLN A 187 5.80 -6.24 1.76
C GLN A 187 6.15 -7.69 1.41
N LEU A 188 5.15 -8.49 1.03
CA LEU A 188 5.24 -9.91 0.79
C LEU A 188 5.19 -10.25 -0.72
N PRO A 189 5.88 -11.31 -1.15
CA PRO A 189 5.90 -11.70 -2.55
C PRO A 189 4.57 -12.30 -3.01
N SER A 190 4.25 -12.08 -4.29
CA SER A 190 3.25 -12.89 -4.98
C SER A 190 3.60 -13.02 -6.46
N THR A 191 3.21 -14.14 -7.07
CA THR A 191 3.36 -14.35 -8.53
C THR A 191 2.71 -13.22 -9.32
N HIS A 192 1.60 -12.68 -8.80
CA HIS A 192 0.92 -11.55 -9.42
C HIS A 192 1.80 -10.29 -9.44
N LEU A 193 2.39 -9.90 -8.30
CA LEU A 193 3.27 -8.73 -8.21
C LEU A 193 4.53 -8.88 -9.07
N PHE A 194 5.17 -10.05 -9.07
CA PHE A 194 6.34 -10.29 -9.92
C PHE A 194 6.02 -10.17 -11.41
N SER A 195 4.84 -10.64 -11.83
CA SER A 195 4.39 -10.45 -13.23
C SER A 195 4.25 -8.97 -13.63
N LEU A 196 4.02 -8.09 -12.65
CA LEU A 196 3.90 -6.65 -12.82
C LEU A 196 5.24 -5.90 -12.68
N GLY A 197 6.34 -6.61 -12.45
CA GLY A 197 7.69 -6.02 -12.35
C GLY A 197 8.21 -5.81 -10.93
N ALA A 198 7.48 -6.27 -9.91
CA ALA A 198 8.01 -6.30 -8.54
C ALA A 198 9.21 -7.24 -8.45
N GLN A 199 10.06 -7.01 -7.46
CA GLN A 199 11.20 -7.86 -7.13
C GLN A 199 11.37 -7.96 -5.61
N SER A 200 11.96 -9.06 -5.14
CA SER A 200 12.37 -9.19 -3.74
C SER A 200 13.81 -8.77 -3.57
N ILE A 201 14.08 -7.91 -2.60
CA ILE A 201 15.42 -7.44 -2.21
C ILE A 201 15.69 -7.80 -0.75
N PRO A 202 16.96 -7.95 -0.32
CA PRO A 202 17.29 -8.12 1.09
C PRO A 202 16.68 -7.00 1.94
N ARG A 203 16.24 -7.32 3.16
CA ARG A 203 15.65 -6.34 4.08
C ARG A 203 16.55 -5.11 4.29
N MET A 204 17.86 -5.30 4.39
CA MET A 204 18.80 -4.19 4.57
C MET A 204 18.86 -3.26 3.36
N GLU A 205 18.81 -3.80 2.14
CA GLU A 205 18.73 -3.00 0.91
C GLU A 205 17.40 -2.21 0.88
N PHE A 206 16.29 -2.81 1.32
CA PHE A 206 15.03 -2.09 1.47
C PHE A 206 15.12 -0.95 2.50
N VAL A 207 15.77 -1.18 3.64
CA VAL A 207 15.94 -0.14 4.68
C VAL A 207 16.76 1.03 4.14
N GLU A 208 17.79 0.78 3.33
CA GLU A 208 18.56 1.84 2.67
C GLU A 208 17.67 2.67 1.73
N GLU A 209 16.91 2.03 0.85
CA GLU A 209 15.95 2.70 -0.05
C GLU A 209 14.88 3.49 0.72
N LEU A 210 14.38 2.91 1.82
CA LEU A 210 13.42 3.54 2.72
C LEU A 210 13.99 4.82 3.32
N GLN A 211 15.20 4.79 3.89
CA GLN A 211 15.82 5.98 4.50
C GLN A 211 16.07 7.08 3.48
N LEU A 212 16.42 6.73 2.24
CA LEU A 212 16.56 7.70 1.16
C LEU A 212 15.20 8.33 0.76
N GLY A 213 14.12 7.55 0.79
CA GLY A 213 12.80 8.02 0.37
C GLY A 213 12.02 8.79 1.43
N ILE A 214 12.04 8.38 2.71
CA ILE A 214 11.22 9.02 3.77
C ILE A 214 11.68 10.44 4.13
N ASN A 215 12.92 10.79 3.78
CA ASN A 215 13.47 12.13 4.00
C ASN A 215 13.05 13.12 2.89
N SER A 216 12.42 12.64 1.81
CA SER A 216 11.81 13.52 0.81
C SER A 216 10.64 14.30 1.41
N LYS A 217 10.35 15.47 0.82
CA LYS A 217 9.26 16.35 1.29
C LYS A 217 7.94 15.58 1.33
N GLN A 218 7.33 15.51 2.52
CA GLN A 218 5.97 14.97 2.66
C GLN A 218 5.00 15.84 1.86
N MET A 219 4.19 15.21 1.02
CA MET A 219 3.02 15.88 0.47
C MET A 219 1.87 15.75 1.47
N SER A 220 1.32 16.88 1.89
CA SER A 220 0.25 16.94 2.89
C SER A 220 -1.08 17.42 2.29
N ILE A 221 -1.34 17.06 1.03
CA ILE A 221 -2.54 17.47 0.28
C ILE A 221 -3.22 16.18 -0.21
N PRO A 222 -4.56 16.12 -0.22
CA PRO A 222 -5.28 15.07 -0.92
C PRO A 222 -4.73 14.89 -2.34
N TRP A 223 -4.63 13.64 -2.79
CA TRP A 223 -4.24 13.34 -4.17
C TRP A 223 -5.41 13.62 -5.10
N GLU A 224 -5.18 14.40 -6.16
CA GLU A 224 -6.23 14.87 -7.09
C GLU A 224 -6.02 14.33 -8.51
N LEU A 225 -5.75 13.03 -8.67
CA LEU A 225 -5.74 12.38 -9.97
C LEU A 225 -7.18 12.10 -10.42
N ALA A 226 -7.48 12.42 -11.68
CA ALA A 226 -8.67 11.96 -12.39
C ALA A 226 -8.34 11.80 -13.87
N ILE A 227 -8.21 10.56 -14.35
CA ILE A 227 -7.78 10.25 -15.72
C ILE A 227 -8.54 9.07 -16.30
N ASP A 228 -8.62 8.99 -17.62
CA ASP A 228 -9.08 7.79 -18.28
C ASP A 228 -7.94 6.78 -18.40
N ALA A 229 -8.21 5.52 -18.09
CA ALA A 229 -7.19 4.47 -18.12
C ALA A 229 -6.59 4.30 -19.53
N GLY A 230 -7.29 4.73 -20.58
CA GLY A 230 -6.80 4.74 -21.95
C GLY A 230 -5.54 5.59 -22.15
N ASP A 231 -5.34 6.62 -21.33
CA ASP A 231 -4.18 7.52 -21.40
C ASP A 231 -2.89 6.84 -20.86
N LEU A 232 -3.03 5.71 -20.17
CA LEU A 232 -1.93 4.93 -19.60
C LEU A 232 -1.45 3.77 -20.51
N ALA A 233 -2.06 3.61 -21.69
CA ALA A 233 -1.94 2.40 -22.50
C ALA A 233 -0.86 2.47 -23.60
#